data_AF-F9HGU4-F1
#
_entry.id   AF-F9HGU4-F1
#
_cell.length_a   1.000
_cell.length_b   1.000
_cell.length_c   1.000
_cell.angle_alpha   90.00
_cell.angle_beta   90.00
_cell.angle_gamma   90.00
#
_symmetry.space_group_name_H-M   'P 1'
#
loop_
_entity.id
_entity.type
_entity.pdbx_description
1 polymer ?
#
loop_
_entity_poly.entity_id
_entity_poly.type
_entity_poly.pdbx_seq_one_letter_code
_entity_poly.pdbx_strand_id
1 'polypeptide(L)'
;MTPKTFLILTSLLLLAQTFFNLFSQVFESFLNIFGLSLMSSVEAASADSTTWTMFLYSAIVGPISEELIFRVAGLRTFEKYGKVFAISFSSLLFGIFHGNLPQIIFATFVGFIFSYVTLEYSVFWAIGLHIFNNLVLGDGLALFYSYLPGVLVGLVHVVLLYGGSGLALYFLYSLRKEISAYIETNKPESGSFRSAFMSVWFWLFSIFMIGNTIYMLFL
;
A
#
# COMPACT_ATOMS: atom_id res chain seq x y z
N MET A 1 -10.55 6.16 -16.69
CA MET A 1 -10.99 5.09 -15.77
C MET A 1 -12.51 5.13 -15.67
N THR A 2 -13.20 3.98 -15.67
CA THR A 2 -14.68 3.97 -15.51
C THR A 2 -15.07 4.07 -14.03
N PRO A 3 -16.29 4.51 -13.69
CA PRO A 3 -16.77 4.52 -12.30
C PRO A 3 -16.74 3.13 -11.64
N LYS A 4 -17.08 2.08 -12.40
CA LYS A 4 -17.00 0.68 -11.92
C LYS A 4 -15.57 0.31 -11.54
N THR A 5 -14.59 0.62 -12.40
CA THR A 5 -13.17 0.37 -12.11
C THR A 5 -12.73 1.13 -10.87
N PHE A 6 -13.10 2.41 -10.76
CA PHE A 6 -12.74 3.23 -9.60
C PHE A 6 -13.30 2.65 -8.29
N LEU A 7 -14.54 2.16 -8.31
CA LEU A 7 -15.15 1.48 -7.16
C LEU A 7 -14.38 0.20 -6.78
N ILE A 8 -14.00 -0.62 -7.76
CA ILE A 8 -13.20 -1.82 -7.52
C ILE A 8 -11.87 -1.45 -6.85
N LEU A 9 -11.15 -0.48 -7.41
CA LEU A 9 -9.85 -0.05 -6.87
C LEU A 9 -9.99 0.56 -5.47
N THR A 10 -11.03 1.37 -5.23
CA THR A 10 -11.32 1.92 -3.89
C THR A 10 -11.62 0.80 -2.89
N SER A 11 -12.40 -0.21 -3.27
CA SER A 11 -12.67 -1.36 -2.40
C SER A 11 -11.39 -2.13 -2.05
N LEU A 12 -10.46 -2.27 -3.01
CA LEU A 12 -9.16 -2.91 -2.77
C LEU A 12 -8.27 -2.09 -1.83
N LEU A 13 -8.32 -0.75 -1.88
CA LEU A 13 -7.64 0.11 -0.92
C LEU A 13 -8.22 -0.07 0.50
N LEU A 14 -9.55 -0.14 0.64
CA LEU A 14 -10.21 -0.43 1.92
C LEU A 14 -9.87 -1.83 2.46
N LEU A 15 -9.71 -2.81 1.57
CA LEU A 15 -9.23 -4.15 1.93
C LEU A 15 -7.79 -4.09 2.44
N ALA A 16 -6.91 -3.33 1.77
CA ALA A 16 -5.52 -3.13 2.22
C ALA A 16 -5.48 -2.46 3.60
N GLN A 17 -6.31 -1.44 3.84
CA GLN A 17 -6.41 -0.78 5.15
C GLN A 17 -6.91 -1.73 6.24
N THR A 18 -7.91 -2.56 5.93
CA THR A 18 -8.41 -3.58 6.86
C THR A 18 -7.33 -4.59 7.18
N PHE A 19 -6.58 -5.04 6.17
CA PHE A 19 -5.45 -5.93 6.36
C PHE A 19 -4.37 -5.29 7.25
N PHE A 20 -4.00 -4.03 7.01
CA PHE A 20 -3.05 -3.29 7.85
C PHE A 20 -3.49 -3.25 9.31
N ASN A 21 -4.76 -2.92 9.58
CA ASN A 21 -5.30 -2.85 10.94
C ASN A 21 -5.23 -4.22 11.65
N LEU A 22 -5.68 -5.28 10.97
CA LEU A 22 -5.67 -6.63 11.54
C LEU A 22 -4.25 -7.17 11.73
N PHE A 23 -3.38 -6.97 10.74
CA PHE A 23 -1.98 -7.35 10.82
C PHE A 23 -1.30 -6.65 11.99
N SER A 24 -1.48 -5.34 12.13
CA SER A 24 -0.88 -4.56 13.23
C SER A 24 -1.35 -5.06 14.59
N GLN A 25 -2.65 -5.33 14.76
CA GLN A 25 -3.19 -5.83 16.03
C GLN A 25 -2.67 -7.24 16.40
N VAL A 26 -2.66 -8.15 15.42
CA VAL A 26 -2.17 -9.52 15.63
C VAL A 26 -0.68 -9.52 15.91
N PHE A 27 0.08 -8.73 15.16
CA PHE A 27 1.53 -8.67 15.29
C PHE A 27 1.97 -7.94 16.56
N GLU A 28 1.24 -6.90 16.99
CA GLU A 28 1.41 -6.26 18.29
C GLU A 28 1.22 -7.27 19.43
N SER A 29 0.15 -8.07 19.37
CA SER A 29 -0.11 -9.12 20.37
C SER A 29 1.02 -10.14 20.43
N PHE A 30 1.61 -10.49 19.29
CA PHE A 30 2.76 -11.39 19.21
C PHE A 30 4.03 -10.76 19.79
N LEU A 31 4.34 -9.51 19.44
CA LEU A 31 5.56 -8.84 19.90
C LEU A 31 5.54 -8.54 21.40
N ASN A 32 4.37 -8.27 21.96
CA ASN A 32 4.21 -8.08 23.40
C ASN A 32 4.62 -9.32 24.22
N ILE A 33 4.60 -10.53 23.64
CA ILE A 33 5.12 -11.75 24.30
C ILE A 33 6.63 -11.64 24.57
N PHE A 34 7.35 -10.88 23.74
CA PHE A 34 8.78 -10.65 23.85
C PHE A 34 9.13 -9.31 24.51
N GLY A 35 8.14 -8.56 25.00
CA GLY A 35 8.34 -7.22 25.59
C GLY A 35 8.66 -6.13 24.55
N LEU A 36 8.28 -6.33 23.29
CA LEU A 36 8.42 -5.36 22.21
C LEU A 36 7.05 -4.78 21.82
N SER A 37 7.03 -3.61 21.18
CA SER A 37 5.79 -2.98 20.69
C SER A 37 5.96 -2.36 19.30
N LEU A 38 4.89 -2.36 18.51
CA LEU A 38 4.73 -1.64 17.25
C LEU A 38 4.12 -0.26 17.44
N MET A 39 3.79 0.16 18.65
CA MET A 39 3.04 1.41 18.88
C MET A 39 3.69 2.60 18.16
N SER A 40 4.99 2.80 18.33
CA SER A 40 5.77 3.85 17.64
C SER A 40 5.70 3.74 16.11
N SER A 41 5.72 2.51 15.58
CA SER A 41 5.62 2.20 14.15
C SER A 41 4.22 2.48 13.61
N VAL A 42 3.16 2.10 14.34
CA VAL A 42 1.76 2.35 13.97
C VAL A 42 1.43 3.83 14.06
N GLU A 43 1.91 4.51 15.10
CA GLU A 43 1.75 5.97 15.27
C GLU A 43 2.42 6.70 14.12
N ALA A 44 3.69 6.42 13.81
CA ALA A 44 4.36 7.03 12.66
C ALA A 44 3.66 6.73 11.32
N ALA A 45 3.03 5.55 11.22
CA ALA A 45 2.33 5.13 10.01
C ALA A 45 0.97 5.80 9.80
N SER A 46 0.31 6.15 10.91
CA SER A 46 -1.07 6.63 10.95
C SER A 46 -1.14 8.07 11.47
N ALA A 47 0.01 8.74 11.59
CA ALA A 47 0.10 10.07 12.12
C ALA A 47 -0.65 11.04 11.21
N ASP A 48 -1.72 11.64 11.77
CA ASP A 48 -2.44 12.70 11.10
C ASP A 48 -1.49 13.88 10.82
N SER A 49 -1.76 14.56 9.71
CA SER A 49 -1.03 15.75 9.33
C SER A 49 -1.28 16.91 10.32
N THR A 50 -0.38 17.09 11.30
CA THR A 50 -0.54 18.11 12.37
C THR A 50 -0.27 19.55 11.91
N THR A 51 0.36 19.74 10.76
CA THR A 51 0.65 21.06 10.17
C THR A 51 0.23 21.11 8.72
N TRP A 52 -0.09 22.31 8.22
CA TRP A 52 -0.45 22.50 6.80
C TRP A 52 0.66 22.05 5.84
N THR A 53 1.92 22.21 6.23
CA THR A 53 3.07 21.74 5.44
C THR A 53 3.18 20.21 5.44
N MET A 54 2.95 19.55 6.57
CA MET A 54 2.88 18.09 6.64
C MET A 54 1.74 17.56 5.79
N PHE A 55 0.57 18.20 5.85
CA PHE A 55 -0.60 17.84 5.04
C PHE A 55 -0.31 17.93 3.54
N LEU A 56 0.24 19.05 3.06
CA LEU A 56 0.61 19.18 1.65
C LEU A 56 1.66 18.14 1.22
N TYR A 57 2.58 17.80 2.12
CA TYR A 57 3.58 16.78 1.86
C TYR A 57 2.97 15.38 1.79
N SER A 58 2.32 14.91 2.86
CA SER A 58 1.79 13.55 3.01
C SER A 58 0.66 13.23 2.03
N ALA A 59 -0.19 14.21 1.72
CA ALA A 59 -1.36 14.01 0.88
C ALA A 59 -1.07 14.21 -0.62
N ILE A 60 -0.05 15.00 -0.99
CA ILE A 60 0.17 15.40 -2.39
C ILE A 60 1.63 15.18 -2.84
N VAL A 61 2.59 15.86 -2.22
CA VAL A 61 3.98 15.89 -2.71
C VAL A 61 4.64 14.51 -2.59
N GLY A 62 4.46 13.83 -1.46
CA GLY A 62 4.92 12.47 -1.20
C GLY A 62 4.38 11.50 -2.25
N PRO A 63 3.04 11.33 -2.37
CA PRO A 63 2.42 10.48 -3.38
C PRO A 63 2.92 10.73 -4.82
N ILE A 64 3.04 11.99 -5.23
CA ILE A 64 3.57 12.32 -6.57
C ILE A 64 5.01 11.84 -6.70
N SER A 65 5.87 12.18 -5.74
CA SER A 65 7.29 11.84 -5.78
C SER A 65 7.51 10.33 -5.78
N GLU A 66 6.75 9.62 -4.96
CA GLU A 66 6.79 8.17 -4.85
C GLU A 66 6.35 7.49 -6.16
N GLU A 67 5.23 7.90 -6.76
CA GLU A 67 4.80 7.30 -8.03
C GLU A 67 5.78 7.62 -9.19
N LEU A 68 6.44 8.78 -9.18
CA LEU A 68 7.51 9.07 -10.14
C LEU A 68 8.70 8.11 -9.96
N ILE A 69 9.14 7.87 -8.74
CA ILE A 69 10.27 6.96 -8.45
C ILE A 69 9.88 5.52 -8.77
N PHE A 70 8.79 5.02 -8.20
CA PHE A 70 8.46 3.60 -8.23
C PHE A 70 7.74 3.18 -9.51
N ARG A 71 6.96 4.06 -10.15
CA ARG A 71 6.24 3.73 -11.39
C ARG A 71 6.95 4.22 -12.64
N VAL A 72 7.34 5.50 -12.69
CA VAL A 72 7.97 6.03 -13.90
C VAL A 72 9.37 5.48 -14.06
N ALA A 73 10.22 5.57 -13.03
CA ALA A 73 11.58 5.04 -13.10
C ALA A 73 11.64 3.52 -12.85
N GLY A 74 11.02 3.04 -11.76
CA GLY A 74 11.07 1.63 -11.37
C GLY A 74 10.29 0.70 -12.29
N LEU A 75 8.95 0.77 -12.25
CA LEU A 75 8.05 -0.14 -12.95
C LEU A 75 8.33 -0.19 -14.45
N ARG A 76 8.47 0.97 -15.13
CA ARG A 76 8.79 1.02 -16.57
C ARG A 76 10.11 0.32 -16.91
N THR A 77 11.11 0.40 -16.03
CA THR A 77 12.39 -0.30 -16.22
C THR A 77 12.23 -1.82 -16.12
N PHE A 78 11.34 -2.29 -15.24
CA PHE A 78 11.12 -3.72 -15.03
C PHE A 78 10.17 -4.37 -16.05
N GLU A 79 9.36 -3.59 -16.78
CA GLU A 79 8.38 -4.09 -17.76
C GLU A 79 8.97 -5.03 -18.81
N LYS A 80 10.21 -4.77 -19.24
CA LYS A 80 10.91 -5.61 -20.21
C LYS A 80 11.11 -7.06 -19.76
N TYR A 81 10.98 -7.34 -18.46
CA TYR A 81 11.06 -8.68 -17.87
C TYR A 81 9.69 -9.30 -17.57
N GLY A 82 8.60 -8.71 -18.09
CA GLY A 82 7.21 -9.15 -17.91
C GLY A 82 6.45 -8.32 -16.88
N LYS A 83 5.17 -8.00 -17.17
CA LYS A 83 4.38 -7.11 -16.30
C LYS A 83 4.18 -7.66 -14.90
N VAL A 84 4.03 -8.98 -14.73
CA VAL A 84 3.86 -9.60 -13.40
C VAL A 84 5.11 -9.41 -12.55
N PHE A 85 6.31 -9.53 -13.13
CA PHE A 85 7.56 -9.22 -12.44
C PHE A 85 7.63 -7.74 -12.09
N ALA A 86 7.37 -6.87 -13.08
CA ALA A 86 7.42 -5.43 -12.89
C ALA A 86 6.50 -4.96 -11.75
N ILE A 87 5.24 -5.40 -11.78
CA ILE A 87 4.24 -5.11 -10.75
C ILE A 87 4.75 -5.63 -9.39
N SER A 88 5.12 -6.90 -9.30
CA SER A 88 5.53 -7.51 -8.03
C SER A 88 6.75 -6.83 -7.42
N PHE A 89 7.79 -6.60 -8.22
CA PHE A 89 9.06 -6.09 -7.73
C PHE A 89 9.02 -4.59 -7.44
N SER A 90 8.35 -3.78 -8.28
CA SER A 90 8.11 -2.36 -7.98
C SER A 90 7.29 -2.19 -6.69
N SER A 91 6.27 -3.02 -6.49
CA SER A 91 5.42 -2.99 -5.28
C SER A 91 6.19 -3.38 -4.03
N LEU A 92 7.04 -4.42 -4.11
CA LEU A 92 7.90 -4.84 -3.01
C LEU A 92 8.90 -3.74 -2.61
N LEU A 93 9.58 -3.13 -3.59
CA LEU A 93 10.51 -2.04 -3.33
C LEU A 93 9.81 -0.83 -2.72
N PHE A 94 8.60 -0.51 -3.21
CA PHE A 94 7.76 0.55 -2.65
C PHE A 94 7.37 0.27 -1.19
N GLY A 95 7.01 -0.96 -0.85
CA GLY A 95 6.79 -1.36 0.53
C GLY A 95 8.03 -1.20 1.40
N ILE A 96 9.14 -1.81 1.01
CA ILE A 96 10.42 -1.76 1.74
C ILE A 96 10.86 -0.30 1.97
N PHE A 97 10.65 0.59 1.01
CA PHE A 97 10.97 2.02 1.11
C PHE A 97 10.34 2.75 2.29
N HIS A 98 9.23 2.26 2.85
CA HIS A 98 8.61 2.91 4.00
C HIS A 98 9.38 2.67 5.31
N GLY A 99 10.23 1.64 5.37
CA GLY A 99 11.12 1.40 6.52
C GLY A 99 10.40 1.16 7.85
N ASN A 100 9.12 0.81 7.81
CA ASN A 100 8.24 0.67 8.95
C ASN A 100 7.41 -0.61 8.77
N LEU A 101 7.38 -1.52 9.76
CA LEU A 101 6.90 -2.90 9.55
C LEU A 101 5.44 -2.97 9.06
N PRO A 102 4.44 -2.37 9.74
CA PRO A 102 3.07 -2.39 9.23
C PRO A 102 2.94 -1.71 7.86
N GLN A 103 3.66 -0.61 7.62
CA GLN A 103 3.62 0.06 6.32
C GLN A 103 4.28 -0.73 5.20
N ILE A 104 5.36 -1.48 5.45
CA ILE A 104 6.00 -2.32 4.43
C ILE A 104 4.96 -3.26 3.82
N ILE A 105 4.13 -3.87 4.67
CA ILE A 105 3.09 -4.77 4.20
C ILE A 105 1.99 -3.99 3.47
N PHE A 106 1.44 -2.94 4.09
CA PHE A 106 0.36 -2.14 3.50
C PHE A 106 0.75 -1.51 2.15
N ALA A 107 1.87 -0.81 2.10
CA ALA A 107 2.38 -0.16 0.90
C ALA A 107 2.74 -1.18 -0.18
N THR A 108 3.21 -2.39 0.16
CA THR A 108 3.38 -3.46 -0.84
C THR A 108 2.03 -3.82 -1.48
N PHE A 109 0.98 -4.03 -0.68
CA PHE A 109 -0.37 -4.34 -1.17
C PHE A 109 -0.94 -3.23 -2.06
N VAL A 110 -0.86 -1.98 -1.60
CA VAL A 110 -1.30 -0.81 -2.37
C VAL A 110 -0.45 -0.62 -3.63
N GLY A 111 0.85 -0.92 -3.54
CA GLY A 111 1.78 -0.88 -4.67
C GLY A 111 1.35 -1.80 -5.82
N PHE A 112 0.77 -2.97 -5.52
CA PHE A 112 0.23 -3.85 -6.57
C PHE A 112 -0.88 -3.17 -7.36
N ILE A 113 -1.77 -2.46 -6.66
CA ILE A 113 -2.88 -1.71 -7.24
C ILE A 113 -2.34 -0.59 -8.13
N PHE A 114 -1.43 0.23 -7.61
CA PHE A 114 -0.90 1.39 -8.35
C PHE A 114 0.00 0.99 -9.53
N SER A 115 0.75 -0.10 -9.39
CA SER A 115 1.52 -0.66 -10.48
C SER A 115 0.62 -1.15 -11.61
N TYR A 116 -0.43 -1.91 -11.29
CA TYR A 116 -1.43 -2.34 -12.29
C TYR A 116 -2.10 -1.14 -12.97
N VAL A 117 -2.53 -0.13 -12.19
CA VAL A 117 -3.17 1.07 -12.74
C VAL A 117 -2.23 1.85 -13.67
N THR A 118 -0.94 1.92 -13.35
CA THR A 118 0.04 2.57 -14.21
C THR A 118 0.16 1.88 -15.57
N LEU A 119 0.21 0.54 -15.59
CA LEU A 119 0.39 -0.25 -16.81
C LEU A 119 -0.85 -0.24 -17.70
N GLU A 120 -2.03 -0.38 -17.10
CA GLU A 120 -3.28 -0.60 -17.84
C GLU A 120 -4.10 0.69 -18.06
N TYR A 121 -3.78 1.78 -17.35
CA TYR A 121 -4.47 3.06 -17.50
C TYR A 121 -3.49 4.21 -17.75
N SER A 122 -2.82 4.71 -16.70
CA SER A 122 -1.77 5.72 -16.80
C SER A 122 -1.15 5.98 -15.43
N VAL A 123 0.07 6.54 -15.40
CA VAL A 123 0.68 7.02 -14.15
C VAL A 123 -0.15 8.11 -13.45
N PHE A 124 -0.85 8.97 -14.20
CA PHE A 124 -1.70 10.02 -13.61
C PHE A 124 -2.87 9.44 -12.82
N TRP A 125 -3.40 8.29 -13.23
CA TRP A 125 -4.43 7.58 -12.47
C TRP A 125 -3.86 6.96 -11.20
N ALA A 126 -2.63 6.45 -11.22
CA ALA A 126 -1.96 5.93 -10.03
C ALA A 126 -1.66 7.06 -9.03
N ILE A 127 -1.11 8.19 -9.49
CA ILE A 127 -0.91 9.40 -8.68
C ILE A 127 -2.23 9.87 -8.07
N GLY A 128 -3.29 9.98 -8.88
CA GLY A 128 -4.60 10.41 -8.40
C GLY A 128 -5.18 9.47 -7.34
N LEU A 129 -5.02 8.15 -7.51
CA LEU A 129 -5.47 7.16 -6.53
C LEU A 129 -4.63 7.18 -5.25
N HIS A 130 -3.33 7.43 -5.36
CA HIS A 130 -2.44 7.56 -4.21
C HIS A 130 -2.80 8.81 -3.39
N ILE A 131 -2.96 9.95 -4.05
CA ILE A 131 -3.47 11.18 -3.40
C ILE A 131 -4.85 10.90 -2.78
N PHE A 132 -5.76 10.23 -3.50
CA PHE A 132 -7.07 9.89 -2.96
C PHE A 132 -6.98 8.99 -1.72
N ASN A 133 -6.07 8.00 -1.72
CA ASN A 133 -5.85 7.13 -0.56
C ASN A 133 -5.41 7.94 0.66
N ASN A 134 -4.39 8.79 0.53
CA ASN A 134 -3.84 9.51 1.67
C ASN A 134 -4.75 10.67 2.10
N LEU A 135 -5.30 11.40 1.15
CA LEU A 135 -6.13 12.57 1.41
C LEU A 135 -7.54 12.20 1.83
N VAL A 136 -8.21 11.29 1.11
CA VAL A 136 -9.63 11.01 1.35
C VAL A 136 -9.80 9.86 2.32
N LEU A 137 -9.10 8.73 2.10
CA LEU A 137 -9.23 7.56 2.98
C LEU A 137 -8.38 7.68 4.26
N GLY A 138 -7.32 8.49 4.25
CA GLY A 138 -6.55 8.85 5.44
C GLY A 138 -7.13 10.07 6.16
N ASP A 139 -6.52 11.24 5.91
CA ASP A 139 -6.80 12.50 6.62
C ASP A 139 -8.30 12.90 6.55
N GLY A 140 -8.95 12.69 5.40
CA GLY A 140 -10.34 13.03 5.17
C GLY A 140 -11.32 12.20 5.99
N LEU A 141 -11.08 10.90 6.15
CA LEU A 141 -11.89 10.06 7.02
C LEU A 141 -11.66 10.39 8.49
N ALA A 142 -10.41 10.65 8.90
CA ALA A 142 -10.10 11.11 10.25
C ALA A 142 -10.85 12.41 10.60
N LEU A 143 -10.80 13.39 9.69
CA LEU A 143 -11.57 14.63 9.81
C LEU A 143 -13.08 14.36 9.87
N PHE A 144 -13.61 13.51 8.99
CA PHE A 144 -15.03 13.17 9.00
C PHE A 144 -15.47 12.55 10.33
N TYR A 145 -14.66 11.64 10.90
CA TYR A 145 -14.93 11.03 12.20
C TYR A 145 -14.93 12.05 13.34
N SER A 146 -14.12 13.12 13.27
CA SER A 146 -14.09 14.17 14.29
C SER A 146 -15.41 14.93 14.45
N TYR A 147 -16.26 14.93 13.42
CA TYR A 147 -17.58 15.57 13.45
C TYR A 147 -18.71 14.63 13.91
N LEU A 148 -18.43 13.34 14.08
CA LEU A 148 -19.44 12.36 14.48
C LEU A 148 -19.50 12.19 16.00
N PRO A 149 -20.68 11.92 16.58
CA PRO A 149 -20.78 11.41 17.94
C PRO A 149 -19.95 10.14 18.12
N GLY A 150 -19.23 9.99 19.25
CA GLY A 150 -18.28 8.89 19.46
C GLY A 150 -18.86 7.48 19.27
N VAL A 151 -20.14 7.28 19.61
CA VAL A 151 -20.84 6.00 19.38
C VAL A 151 -20.98 5.68 17.88
N LEU A 152 -21.12 6.69 17.03
CA LEU A 152 -21.25 6.52 15.58
C LEU A 152 -19.92 6.32 14.88
N VAL A 153 -18.82 6.85 15.41
CA VAL A 153 -17.47 6.71 14.81
C VAL A 153 -17.11 5.24 14.62
N GLY A 154 -17.21 4.43 15.68
CA GLY A 154 -16.87 3.01 15.61
C GLY A 154 -17.75 2.24 14.63
N LEU A 155 -19.06 2.50 14.65
CA LEU A 155 -20.01 1.86 13.73
C LEU A 155 -19.68 2.21 12.26
N VAL A 156 -19.51 3.50 11.96
CA VAL A 156 -19.23 3.97 10.60
C VAL A 156 -17.89 3.44 10.10
N HIS A 157 -16.86 3.44 10.93
CA HIS A 157 -15.54 2.92 10.60
C HIS A 157 -15.59 1.42 10.24
N VAL A 158 -16.27 0.63 11.07
CA VAL A 158 -16.45 -0.81 10.83
C VAL A 158 -17.24 -1.07 9.55
N VAL A 159 -18.38 -0.38 9.36
CA VAL A 159 -19.20 -0.56 8.15
C VAL A 159 -18.41 -0.21 6.89
N LEU A 160 -17.63 0.87 6.91
CA LEU A 160 -16.84 1.30 5.77
C LEU A 160 -15.71 0.30 5.44
N LEU A 161 -14.90 -0.09 6.42
CA LEU A 161 -13.77 -0.99 6.21
C LEU A 161 -14.22 -2.40 5.83
N TYR A 162 -15.11 -3.01 6.60
CA TYR A 162 -15.55 -4.38 6.36
C TYR A 162 -16.52 -4.47 5.18
N GLY A 163 -17.36 -3.47 4.97
CA GLY A 163 -18.21 -3.37 3.78
C GLY A 163 -17.38 -3.22 2.50
N GLY A 164 -16.39 -2.32 2.51
CA GLY A 164 -15.43 -2.15 1.42
C GLY A 164 -14.63 -3.42 1.14
N SER A 165 -14.14 -4.07 2.19
CA SER A 165 -13.43 -5.35 2.11
C SER A 165 -14.30 -6.46 1.53
N GLY A 166 -15.56 -6.57 1.95
CA GLY A 166 -16.52 -7.52 1.39
C GLY A 166 -16.72 -7.31 -0.11
N LEU A 167 -16.83 -6.05 -0.54
CA LEU A 167 -16.95 -5.69 -1.96
C LEU A 167 -15.68 -6.04 -2.74
N ALA A 168 -14.51 -5.79 -2.15
CA ALA A 168 -13.22 -6.12 -2.74
C ALA A 168 -13.07 -7.64 -2.94
N LEU A 169 -13.39 -8.43 -1.93
CA LEU A 169 -13.36 -9.90 -2.00
C LEU A 169 -14.35 -10.44 -3.04
N TYR A 170 -15.55 -9.86 -3.11
CA TYR A 170 -16.51 -10.16 -4.16
C TYR A 170 -15.92 -9.90 -5.56
N PHE A 171 -15.33 -8.72 -5.80
CA PHE A 171 -14.74 -8.40 -7.10
C PHE A 171 -13.52 -9.28 -7.43
N LEU A 172 -12.63 -9.55 -6.46
CA LEU A 172 -11.51 -10.46 -6.64
C LEU A 172 -12.00 -11.87 -7.03
N TYR A 173 -13.05 -12.36 -6.38
CA TYR A 173 -13.66 -13.64 -6.74
C TYR A 173 -14.28 -13.59 -8.14
N SER A 174 -15.06 -12.56 -8.46
CA SER A 174 -15.72 -12.41 -9.77
C SER A 174 -14.73 -12.29 -10.92
N LEU A 175 -13.61 -11.59 -10.71
CA LEU A 175 -12.58 -11.33 -11.71
C LEU A 175 -11.45 -12.38 -11.70
N ARG A 176 -11.50 -13.40 -10.84
CA ARG A 176 -10.41 -14.38 -10.66
C ARG A 176 -9.90 -15.03 -11.95
N LYS A 177 -10.80 -15.27 -12.91
CA LYS A 177 -10.44 -15.87 -14.22
C LYS A 177 -9.69 -14.87 -15.10
N GLU A 178 -10.12 -13.61 -15.10
CA GLU A 178 -9.47 -12.52 -15.84
C GLU A 178 -8.10 -12.21 -15.23
N ILE A 179 -8.01 -12.18 -13.90
CA ILE A 179 -6.73 -12.00 -13.17
C ILE A 179 -5.77 -13.15 -13.51
N SER A 180 -6.25 -14.40 -13.46
CA SER A 180 -5.44 -15.57 -13.82
C SER A 180 -4.95 -15.50 -15.27
N ALA A 181 -5.83 -15.18 -16.22
CA ALA A 181 -5.45 -15.01 -17.62
C ALA A 181 -4.43 -13.87 -17.81
N TYR A 182 -4.57 -12.77 -17.08
CA TYR A 182 -3.61 -11.65 -17.10
C TYR A 182 -2.23 -12.09 -16.60
N ILE A 183 -2.17 -12.85 -15.49
CA ILE A 183 -0.92 -13.39 -14.95
C ILE A 183 -0.26 -14.34 -15.95
N GLU A 184 -1.04 -15.23 -16.56
CA GLU A 184 -0.55 -16.20 -17.53
C GLU A 184 -0.01 -15.55 -18.81
N THR A 185 -0.66 -14.47 -19.27
CA THR A 185 -0.25 -13.74 -20.47
C THR A 185 0.99 -12.88 -20.22
N ASN A 186 1.17 -12.37 -19.00
CA ASN A 186 2.23 -11.42 -18.65
C ASN A 186 3.28 -12.02 -17.71
N LYS A 187 3.57 -13.31 -17.88
CA LYS A 187 4.50 -14.05 -17.02
C LYS A 187 5.87 -13.36 -16.93
N PRO A 188 6.54 -13.45 -15.77
CA PRO A 188 7.93 -13.06 -15.63
C PRO A 188 8.82 -13.80 -16.64
N GLU A 189 9.81 -13.12 -17.18
CA GLU A 189 10.94 -13.78 -17.84
C GLU A 189 11.63 -14.73 -16.85
N SER A 190 12.06 -15.91 -17.33
CA SER A 190 12.69 -16.92 -16.48
C SER A 190 13.93 -16.35 -15.77
N GLY A 191 13.99 -16.51 -14.45
CA GLY A 191 15.11 -16.03 -13.64
C GLY A 191 15.12 -14.54 -13.32
N SER A 192 14.11 -13.76 -13.73
CA SER A 192 13.95 -12.33 -13.40
C SER A 192 13.97 -12.09 -11.88
N PHE A 193 13.12 -12.79 -11.12
CA PHE A 193 13.10 -12.72 -9.66
C PHE A 193 14.43 -13.11 -9.02
N ARG A 194 15.02 -14.23 -9.47
CA ARG A 194 16.31 -14.69 -8.95
C ARG A 194 17.40 -13.63 -9.15
N SER A 195 17.47 -13.05 -10.34
CA SER A 195 18.45 -12.00 -10.67
C SER A 195 18.24 -10.76 -9.82
N ALA A 196 16.98 -10.35 -9.62
CA ALA A 196 16.62 -9.22 -8.79
C ALA A 196 17.05 -9.42 -7.33
N PHE A 197 16.79 -10.60 -6.76
CA PHE A 197 17.22 -10.96 -5.40
C PHE A 197 18.71 -11.26 -5.27
N MET A 198 19.45 -11.44 -6.37
CA MET A 198 20.91 -11.56 -6.35
C MET A 198 21.61 -10.19 -6.44
N SER A 199 20.86 -9.11 -6.68
CA SER A 199 21.40 -7.74 -6.74
C SER A 199 21.92 -7.30 -5.37
N VAL A 200 23.18 -6.88 -5.30
CA VAL A 200 23.77 -6.31 -4.08
C VAL A 200 23.00 -5.05 -3.65
N TRP A 201 22.54 -4.24 -4.60
CA TRP A 201 21.80 -3.01 -4.31
C TRP A 201 20.44 -3.28 -3.67
N PHE A 202 19.77 -4.37 -4.07
CA PHE A 202 18.52 -4.78 -3.44
C PHE A 202 18.73 -5.07 -1.95
N TRP A 203 19.78 -5.81 -1.60
CA TRP A 203 20.07 -6.14 -0.21
C TRP A 203 20.58 -4.95 0.59
N LEU A 204 21.45 -4.10 0.02
CA LEU A 204 21.88 -2.88 0.70
C LEU A 204 20.70 -1.97 1.04
N PHE A 205 19.80 -1.76 0.07
CA PHE A 205 18.56 -1.01 0.29
C PHE A 205 17.67 -1.69 1.35
N SER A 206 17.42 -2.99 1.22
CA SER A 206 16.55 -3.72 2.14
C SER A 206 17.08 -3.73 3.57
N ILE A 207 18.38 -3.96 3.75
CA ILE A 207 19.03 -3.95 5.08
C ILE A 207 18.94 -2.56 5.70
N PHE A 208 19.19 -1.50 4.92
CA PHE A 208 19.07 -0.14 5.41
C PHE A 208 17.64 0.16 5.88
N MET A 209 16.64 -0.16 5.06
CA MET A 209 15.23 0.12 5.40
C MET A 209 14.71 -0.77 6.55
N ILE A 210 15.05 -2.06 6.55
CA ILE A 210 14.67 -2.99 7.63
C ILE A 210 15.40 -2.65 8.93
N GLY A 211 16.63 -2.11 8.85
CA GLY A 211 17.34 -1.58 10.01
C GLY A 211 16.54 -0.50 10.73
N ASN A 212 15.92 0.41 9.98
CA ASN A 212 14.99 1.41 10.54
C ASN A 212 13.77 0.74 11.18
N THR A 213 13.18 -0.26 10.52
CA THR A 213 12.06 -1.02 11.07
C THR A 213 12.38 -1.67 12.42
N ILE A 214 13.56 -2.30 12.52
CA ILE A 214 14.02 -2.93 13.76
C ILE A 214 14.30 -1.86 14.83
N TYR A 215 14.92 -0.74 14.46
CA TYR A 215 15.17 0.36 15.38
C TYR A 215 13.88 0.89 16.02
N MET A 216 12.80 1.04 15.25
CA MET A 216 11.51 1.50 15.78
C MET A 216 10.88 0.56 16.82
N LEU A 217 11.22 -0.73 16.82
CA LEU A 217 10.73 -1.68 17.84
C LEU A 217 11.32 -1.43 19.24
N PHE A 218 12.39 -0.62 19.33
CA PHE A 218 13.08 -0.29 20.58
C PHE A 218 12.86 1.17 21.02
N LEU A 219 11.96 1.89 20.34
CA LEU A 219 11.48 3.22 20.72
C LEU A 219 10.20 3.10 21.55
#